data_AF-A0A319D7Q8-F1
#
_entry.id   AF-A0A319D7Q8-F1
#
_cell.length_a   1.000
_cell.length_b   1.000
_cell.length_c   1.000
_cell.angle_alpha   90.00
_cell.angle_beta   90.00
_cell.angle_gamma   90.00
#
_symmetry.space_group_name_H-M   'P 1'
#
loop_
_entity.id
_entity.type
_entity.pdbx_description
1 polymer ?
#
loop_
_entity_poly.entity_id
_entity_poly.type
_entity_poly.pdbx_seq_one_letter_code
_entity_poly.pdbx_strand_id
1 'polypeptide(L)'
;MEHHCSTFHGLPRAASDNTDLSEVDIRGIDKVLLLRVLYNQARLTTTAVRPFDFDLARQVMAAPILTTDMPNVGSWLSISTFCGRVIGVALTRNTAQGWIYDQLNEPGAFDRAVARARQLTANSLRWRVGALQAGDRDRDRDREGEGERERTPPPPYSER
;
A
#
# COMPACT_ATOMS: atom_id res chain seq x y z
N MET A 1 1.70 22.95 -32.47
CA MET A 1 1.77 21.76 -31.60
C MET A 1 3.20 21.65 -31.10
N GLU A 2 3.35 21.67 -29.77
CA GLU A 2 4.31 20.88 -28.94
C GLU A 2 5.80 20.96 -29.32
N HIS A 3 6.76 21.16 -28.41
CA HIS A 3 7.05 20.33 -27.24
C HIS A 3 7.83 21.15 -26.19
N HIS A 4 7.34 21.18 -24.95
CA HIS A 4 8.16 21.57 -23.80
C HIS A 4 8.80 20.31 -23.20
N CYS A 5 9.96 19.91 -23.74
CA CYS A 5 10.87 18.99 -23.06
C CYS A 5 11.47 19.70 -21.85
N SER A 6 10.87 19.52 -20.68
CA SER A 6 11.45 19.98 -19.42
C SER A 6 12.52 18.98 -18.97
N THR A 7 13.73 19.12 -19.49
CA THR A 7 14.92 18.40 -19.02
C THR A 7 15.27 18.90 -17.62
N PHE A 8 15.19 18.02 -16.64
CA PHE A 8 15.59 18.30 -15.26
C PHE A 8 17.12 18.50 -15.18
N HIS A 9 17.57 19.72 -14.90
CA HIS A 9 19.00 20.11 -14.90
C HIS A 9 19.59 20.40 -13.51
N GLY A 10 18.91 20.07 -12.42
CA GLY A 10 19.43 20.33 -11.07
C GLY A 10 19.39 19.09 -10.20
N LEU A 11 20.54 18.63 -9.70
CA LEU A 11 20.55 17.72 -8.56
C LEU A 11 19.72 18.35 -7.41
N PRO A 12 19.02 17.56 -6.57
CA PRO A 12 18.36 18.08 -5.37
C PRO A 12 19.35 18.98 -4.62
N ARG A 13 18.93 20.21 -4.30
CA ARG A 13 19.79 21.16 -3.55
C ARG A 13 20.20 20.46 -2.26
N ALA A 14 21.50 20.45 -1.95
CA ALA A 14 21.99 19.91 -0.69
C ALA A 14 21.19 20.50 0.47
N ALA A 15 20.83 19.65 1.45
CA ALA A 15 20.11 20.06 2.64
C ALA A 15 20.80 21.31 3.22
N SER A 16 20.09 22.44 3.22
CA SER A 16 20.51 23.62 3.98
C SER A 16 20.55 23.26 5.46
N ASP A 17 21.40 23.91 6.27
CA ASP A 17 21.51 23.71 7.74
C ASP A 17 20.18 23.83 8.51
N ASN A 18 19.09 24.23 7.84
CA ASN A 18 17.73 24.35 8.38
C ASN A 18 16.71 23.42 7.70
N THR A 19 17.18 22.42 6.95
CA THR A 19 16.30 21.41 6.33
C THR A 19 15.86 20.47 7.44
N ASP A 20 14.58 20.51 7.78
CA ASP A 20 14.01 19.60 8.75
C ASP A 20 14.12 18.17 8.19
N LEU A 21 15.15 17.44 8.65
CA LEU A 21 15.33 16.01 8.38
C LEU A 21 14.38 15.18 9.26
N SER A 22 13.23 15.75 9.62
CA SER A 22 12.29 15.17 10.56
C SER A 22 11.88 13.78 10.10
N GLU A 23 12.08 12.83 11.00
CA GLU A 23 11.64 11.47 10.81
C GLU A 23 10.14 11.39 11.08
N VAL A 24 9.40 10.89 10.09
CA VAL A 24 7.97 10.69 10.19
C VAL A 24 7.68 9.26 10.62
N ASP A 25 6.84 9.09 11.64
CA ASP A 25 6.40 7.78 12.11
C ASP A 25 5.47 7.09 11.09
N ILE A 26 5.93 5.98 10.55
CA ILE A 26 5.21 5.16 9.57
C ILE A 26 4.83 3.79 10.12
N ARG A 27 4.86 3.58 11.45
CA ARG A 27 4.38 2.34 12.08
C ARG A 27 2.92 2.04 11.74
N GLY A 28 2.63 0.76 11.51
CA GLY A 28 1.29 0.27 11.19
C GLY A 28 0.76 0.70 9.81
N ILE A 29 1.55 1.40 8.99
CA ILE A 29 1.19 1.74 7.60
C ILE A 29 1.65 0.62 6.67
N ASP A 30 0.78 0.22 5.74
CA ASP A 30 1.15 -0.64 4.62
C ASP A 30 2.10 0.11 3.68
N LYS A 31 3.35 -0.34 3.61
CA LYS A 31 4.41 0.34 2.84
C LYS A 31 4.16 0.29 1.33
N VAL A 32 3.47 -0.72 0.83
CA VAL A 32 3.09 -0.81 -0.59
C VAL A 32 2.03 0.24 -0.90
N LEU A 33 1.07 0.45 0.00
CA LEU A 33 0.10 1.54 -0.13
C LEU A 33 0.76 2.92 0.00
N LEU A 34 1.72 3.09 0.91
CA LEU A 34 2.51 4.32 0.99
C LEU A 34 3.22 4.61 -0.33
N LEU A 35 3.94 3.64 -0.89
CA LEU A 35 4.63 3.79 -2.17
C LEU A 35 3.66 4.11 -3.31
N ARG A 36 2.46 3.52 -3.31
CA ARG A 36 1.41 3.83 -4.29
C ARG A 36 0.92 5.28 -4.18
N VAL A 37 0.73 5.78 -2.97
CA VAL A 37 0.33 7.19 -2.76
C VAL A 37 1.42 8.13 -3.27
N LEU A 38 2.67 7.90 -2.87
CA LEU A 38 3.81 8.69 -3.31
C LEU A 38 3.96 8.65 -4.83
N TYR A 39 3.86 7.48 -5.46
CA TYR A 39 3.88 7.34 -6.91
C TYR A 39 2.78 8.16 -7.58
N ASN A 40 1.54 8.07 -7.11
CA ASN A 40 0.42 8.79 -7.73
C ASN A 40 0.52 10.31 -7.57
N GLN A 41 1.16 10.77 -6.49
CA GLN A 41 1.30 12.19 -6.17
C GLN A 41 2.61 12.81 -6.69
N ALA A 42 3.58 11.99 -7.07
CA ALA A 42 4.86 12.45 -7.60
C ALA A 42 4.68 13.27 -8.89
N ARG A 43 5.19 14.49 -8.88
CA ARG A 43 5.09 15.44 -10.00
C ARG A 43 6.14 15.20 -11.08
N LEU A 44 7.28 14.63 -10.70
CA LEU A 44 8.42 14.42 -11.60
C LEU A 44 8.46 12.99 -12.14
N THR A 45 8.78 12.89 -13.42
CA THR A 45 8.85 11.63 -14.17
C THR A 45 10.17 11.52 -14.92
N THR A 46 10.65 10.30 -15.07
CA THR A 46 11.72 9.96 -16.02
C THR A 46 11.12 9.75 -17.43
N THR A 47 11.97 9.48 -18.42
CA THR A 47 11.54 9.18 -19.80
C THR A 47 10.84 7.83 -19.96
N ALA A 48 10.86 6.97 -18.94
CA ALA A 48 10.37 5.59 -18.99
C ALA A 48 9.28 5.33 -17.93
N VAL A 49 8.26 6.19 -17.86
CA VAL A 49 7.12 6.02 -16.94
C VAL A 49 6.32 4.77 -17.29
N ARG A 50 5.98 3.98 -16.28
CA ARG A 50 5.10 2.82 -16.39
C ARG A 50 4.01 2.88 -15.32
N PRO A 51 2.88 2.19 -15.50
CA PRO A 51 1.88 2.04 -14.44
C PRO A 51 2.49 1.51 -13.14
N PHE A 52 1.82 1.79 -12.02
CA PHE A 52 2.23 1.26 -10.72
C PHE A 52 2.20 -0.27 -10.72
N ASP A 53 3.32 -0.88 -10.37
CA ASP A 53 3.47 -2.33 -10.30
C ASP A 53 3.45 -2.79 -8.83
N PHE A 54 2.40 -3.52 -8.46
CA PHE A 54 2.23 -4.02 -7.10
C PHE A 54 3.22 -5.11 -6.72
N ASP A 55 3.62 -5.95 -7.67
CA ASP A 55 4.52 -7.06 -7.39
C ASP A 55 5.94 -6.55 -7.23
N LEU A 56 6.34 -5.61 -8.10
CA LEU A 56 7.60 -4.87 -7.91
C LEU A 56 7.60 -4.09 -6.59
N ALA A 57 6.49 -3.41 -6.24
CA ALA A 57 6.40 -2.70 -4.97
C ALA A 57 6.57 -3.64 -3.76
N ARG A 58 5.96 -4.83 -3.80
CA ARG A 58 6.14 -5.85 -2.75
C ARG A 58 7.58 -6.32 -2.66
N GLN A 59 8.23 -6.58 -3.79
CA GLN A 59 9.63 -7.00 -3.83
C GLN A 59 10.57 -5.94 -3.24
N VAL A 60 10.39 -4.67 -3.64
CA VAL A 60 11.15 -3.54 -3.09
C VAL A 60 10.94 -3.42 -1.57
N MET A 61 9.70 -3.60 -1.11
CA MET A 61 9.37 -3.51 0.31
C MET A 61 9.71 -4.75 1.13
N ALA A 62 10.08 -5.86 0.49
CA ALA A 62 10.56 -7.07 1.14
C ALA A 62 12.08 -7.03 1.43
N ALA A 63 12.77 -5.96 1.04
CA ALA A 63 14.19 -5.80 1.27
C ALA A 63 14.54 -6.00 2.77
N PRO A 64 15.59 -6.79 3.11
CA PRO A 64 15.90 -7.18 4.50
C PRO A 64 16.01 -5.99 5.46
N ILE A 65 16.49 -4.87 4.93
CA ILE A 65 16.65 -3.57 5.58
C ILE A 65 15.35 -3.09 6.27
N LEU A 66 14.17 -3.44 5.76
CA LEU A 66 12.87 -3.09 6.36
C LEU A 66 12.37 -4.10 7.41
N THR A 67 13.03 -5.25 7.54
CA THR A 67 12.54 -6.40 8.31
C THR A 67 13.35 -6.72 9.57
N THR A 68 14.60 -6.29 9.69
CA THR A 68 15.46 -6.56 10.85
C THR A 68 15.43 -5.41 11.87
N ASP A 69 15.09 -5.72 13.12
CA ASP A 69 15.28 -4.83 14.27
C ASP A 69 16.76 -4.84 14.67
N MET A 70 17.62 -4.18 13.91
CA MET A 70 19.02 -3.97 14.29
C MET A 70 19.12 -2.64 15.04
N PRO A 71 19.35 -2.65 16.37
CA PRO A 71 19.24 -1.44 17.21
C PRO A 71 20.32 -0.38 16.93
N ASN A 72 21.37 -0.69 16.16
CA ASN A 72 22.54 0.18 15.99
C ASN A 72 23.01 0.38 14.54
N VAL A 73 22.24 -0.06 13.54
CA VAL A 73 22.52 0.26 12.14
C VAL A 73 21.22 0.69 11.50
N GLY A 74 21.00 2.00 11.43
CA GLY A 74 19.91 2.64 10.70
C GLY A 74 20.00 2.28 9.22
N SER A 75 19.52 1.09 8.89
CA SER A 75 19.52 0.59 7.53
C SER A 75 18.34 1.26 6.86
N TRP A 76 18.62 2.26 6.05
CA TRP A 76 17.62 3.00 5.30
C TRP A 76 17.46 2.36 3.92
N LEU A 77 16.22 2.04 3.55
CA LEU A 77 15.88 1.78 2.16
C LEU A 77 15.65 3.13 1.47
N SER A 78 16.59 3.51 0.60
CA SER A 78 16.45 4.72 -0.22
C SER A 78 15.77 4.38 -1.55
N ILE A 79 14.68 5.08 -1.86
CA ILE A 79 13.92 4.96 -3.11
C ILE A 79 13.93 6.30 -3.81
N SER A 80 14.86 6.48 -4.75
CA SER A 80 14.93 7.70 -5.57
C SER A 80 13.86 7.69 -6.67
N THR A 81 13.60 6.53 -7.28
CA THR A 81 12.61 6.40 -8.35
C THR A 81 11.83 5.10 -8.22
N PHE A 82 10.57 5.11 -8.69
CA PHE A 82 9.73 3.93 -8.76
C PHE A 82 8.82 3.99 -9.99
N CYS A 83 8.82 2.94 -10.82
CA CYS A 83 8.04 2.87 -12.07
C CYS A 83 8.18 4.12 -12.97
N GLY A 84 9.39 4.69 -13.01
CA GLY A 84 9.70 5.90 -13.78
C GLY A 84 9.20 7.22 -13.18
N ARG A 85 8.70 7.23 -11.94
CA ARG A 85 8.43 8.46 -11.18
C ARG A 85 9.52 8.73 -10.16
N VAL A 86 9.86 10.00 -9.95
CA VAL A 86 10.85 10.41 -8.95
C VAL A 86 10.14 10.55 -7.61
N ILE A 87 10.57 9.75 -6.64
CA ILE A 87 9.97 9.70 -5.29
C ILE A 87 10.93 10.40 -4.32
N GLY A 88 12.14 9.88 -4.11
CA GLY A 88 13.10 10.51 -3.21
C GLY A 88 12.68 10.38 -1.74
N VAL A 89 12.68 9.15 -1.24
CA VAL A 89 12.39 8.87 0.18
C VAL A 89 13.40 7.89 0.74
N ALA A 90 13.67 7.99 2.04
CA ALA A 90 14.39 6.99 2.79
C ALA A 90 13.45 6.39 3.84
N LEU A 91 13.42 5.07 3.95
CA LEU A 91 12.48 4.35 4.82
C LEU A 91 13.24 3.38 5.72
N THR A 92 12.87 3.33 6.99
CA THR A 92 13.12 2.19 7.88
C THR A 92 11.83 1.41 8.06
N ARG A 93 11.83 0.42 8.96
CA ARG A 93 10.61 -0.27 9.37
C ARG A 93 9.55 0.69 9.93
N ASN A 94 9.99 1.63 10.77
CA ASN A 94 9.10 2.42 11.63
C ASN A 94 9.11 3.91 11.31
N THR A 95 10.17 4.41 10.68
CA THR A 95 10.36 5.83 10.39
C THR A 95 10.67 6.06 8.91
N ALA A 96 10.37 7.26 8.43
CA ALA A 96 10.66 7.68 7.07
C ALA A 96 11.21 9.10 7.04
N GLN A 97 12.09 9.36 6.07
CA GLN A 97 12.51 10.70 5.71
C GLN A 97 12.03 10.99 4.29
N GLY A 98 11.31 12.11 4.14
CA GLY A 98 10.70 12.53 2.89
C GLY A 98 11.12 13.92 2.42
N TRP A 99 12.18 14.50 2.98
CA TRP A 99 12.58 15.88 2.65
C TRP A 99 12.89 16.07 1.15
N ILE A 100 13.46 15.07 0.47
CA ILE A 100 13.67 15.10 -0.98
C ILE A 100 12.31 15.07 -1.70
N TYR A 101 11.40 14.19 -1.29
CA TYR A 101 10.04 14.14 -1.84
C TYR A 101 9.33 15.50 -1.71
N ASP A 102 9.43 16.16 -0.56
CA ASP A 102 8.87 17.49 -0.32
C ASP A 102 9.50 18.55 -1.20
N GLN A 103 10.82 18.53 -1.35
CA GLN A 103 11.52 19.45 -2.24
C GLN A 103 11.05 19.31 -3.70
N LEU A 104 10.72 18.09 -4.13
CA LEU A 104 10.30 17.80 -5.49
C LEU A 104 8.81 18.04 -5.74
N ASN A 105 7.97 17.97 -4.70
CA ASN A 105 6.52 18.03 -4.85
C ASN A 105 5.92 19.32 -4.30
N GLU A 106 6.27 19.68 -3.07
CA GLU A 106 5.95 20.89 -2.31
C GLU A 106 6.18 20.61 -0.80
N PRO A 107 6.41 21.62 0.05
CA PRO A 107 6.55 21.42 1.49
C PRO A 107 5.37 20.66 2.14
N GLY A 108 5.68 19.67 2.99
CA GLY A 108 4.70 18.84 3.71
C GLY A 108 3.91 17.86 2.82
N ALA A 109 4.30 17.68 1.55
CA ALA A 109 3.66 16.72 0.66
C ALA A 109 3.79 15.28 1.19
N PHE A 110 4.94 14.96 1.77
CA PHE A 110 5.26 13.67 2.35
C PHE A 110 4.36 13.36 3.54
N ASP A 111 4.19 14.30 4.47
CA ASP A 111 3.27 14.12 5.61
C ASP A 111 1.83 13.88 5.16
N ARG A 112 1.37 14.62 4.15
CA ARG A 112 0.04 14.41 3.55
C ARG A 112 -0.06 13.02 2.90
N ALA A 113 1.00 12.57 2.22
CA ALA A 113 1.05 11.23 1.63
C ALA A 113 1.01 10.14 2.71
N VAL A 114 1.77 10.30 3.80
CA VAL A 114 1.78 9.39 4.95
C VAL A 114 0.40 9.34 5.63
N ALA A 115 -0.23 10.48 5.87
CA ALA A 115 -1.57 10.55 6.44
C ALA A 115 -2.60 9.83 5.55
N ARG A 116 -2.53 10.03 4.24
CA ARG A 116 -3.39 9.35 3.27
C ARG A 116 -3.14 7.84 3.22
N ALA A 117 -1.88 7.41 3.24
CA ALA A 117 -1.51 6.00 3.28
C ALA A 117 -2.01 5.32 4.55
N ARG A 118 -1.95 6.01 5.70
CA ARG A 118 -2.48 5.54 6.99
C ARG A 118 -4.00 5.35 6.93
N GLN A 119 -4.73 6.31 6.35
CA GLN A 119 -6.17 6.18 6.11
C GLN A 119 -6.52 4.98 5.21
N LEU A 120 -5.80 4.81 4.10
CA LEU A 120 -6.01 3.68 3.18
C LEU A 120 -5.71 2.33 3.86
N THR A 121 -4.67 2.27 4.68
CA THR A 121 -4.31 1.06 5.45
C THR A 121 -5.44 0.70 6.42
N ALA A 122 -5.93 1.68 7.19
CA ALA A 122 -7.05 1.48 8.12
C ALA A 122 -8.33 1.02 7.40
N ASN A 123 -8.63 1.59 6.23
CA ASN A 123 -9.80 1.19 5.44
C ASN A 123 -9.66 -0.24 4.91
N SER A 124 -8.49 -0.62 4.38
CA SER A 124 -8.20 -1.98 3.91
C SER A 124 -8.39 -3.02 5.01
N LEU A 125 -7.94 -2.72 6.23
CA LEU A 125 -8.15 -3.56 7.42
C LEU A 125 -9.63 -3.71 7.76
N ARG A 126 -10.41 -2.61 7.76
CA ARG A 126 -11.86 -2.67 8.03
C ARG A 126 -12.61 -3.54 7.04
N TRP A 127 -12.30 -3.43 5.74
CA TRP A 127 -12.92 -4.27 4.71
C TRP A 127 -12.61 -5.76 4.92
N ARG A 128 -11.36 -6.10 5.28
CA ARG A 128 -10.97 -7.48 5.57
C ARG A 128 -11.69 -8.04 6.80
N VAL A 129 -11.79 -7.26 7.87
CA VAL A 129 -12.51 -7.67 9.10
C VAL A 129 -14.01 -7.83 8.84
N GLY A 130 -14.63 -6.92 8.08
CA GLY A 130 -16.04 -7.02 7.70
C GLY A 130 -16.34 -8.22 6.81
N ALA A 131 -15.46 -8.54 5.86
CA ALA A 131 -15.60 -9.71 4.99
C ALA A 131 -15.48 -11.04 5.76
N LEU A 132 -14.60 -11.10 6.77
CA LEU A 132 -14.47 -12.27 7.64
C LEU A 132 -15.73 -12.48 8.51
N GLN A 133 -16.32 -11.40 9.05
CA GLN A 133 -17.56 -11.49 9.81
C GLN A 133 -18.79 -11.84 8.95
N ALA A 134 -18.79 -11.45 7.67
CA ALA A 134 -19.84 -11.85 6.73
C ALA A 134 -19.74 -13.35 6.38
N GLY A 135 -18.54 -13.88 6.18
CA GLY A 135 -18.32 -15.29 5.90
C GLY A 135 -18.66 -16.24 7.05
N ASP A 136 -18.57 -15.79 8.31
CA ASP A 136 -18.99 -16.60 9.47
C ASP A 136 -20.52 -16.64 9.63
N ARG A 137 -21.26 -15.58 9.26
CA ARG A 137 -22.74 -15.58 9.34
C ARG A 137 -23.41 -16.47 8.30
N ASP A 138 -22.75 -16.72 7.16
CA ASP A 138 -23.30 -17.59 6.13
C ASP A 138 -23.12 -19.09 6.47
N ARG A 139 -22.20 -19.45 7.38
CA ARG A 139 -22.06 -20.86 7.84
C ARG A 139 -23.12 -21.29 8.86
N ASP A 140 -23.69 -20.36 9.61
CA ASP A 140 -24.71 -20.68 10.61
C ASP A 140 -26.11 -20.86 9.99
N ARG A 141 -26.31 -20.49 8.71
CA ARG A 141 -27.61 -20.61 8.04
C ARG A 141 -27.86 -21.95 7.35
N ASP A 142 -26.81 -22.74 7.12
CA ASP A 142 -26.90 -24.03 6.43
C ASP A 142 -27.08 -25.22 7.40
N ARG A 143 -27.22 -24.98 8.71
CA ARG A 143 -27.36 -26.06 9.73
C ARG A 143 -28.77 -26.25 10.28
N GLU A 144 -29.76 -25.48 9.83
CA GLU A 144 -31.18 -25.67 10.17
C GLU A 144 -31.96 -26.11 8.92
N GLY A 145 -31.71 -27.34 8.47
CA GLY A 145 -32.33 -27.88 7.26
C GLY A 145 -32.35 -29.41 7.18
N GLU A 146 -32.32 -30.12 8.31
CA GLU A 146 -32.54 -31.57 8.35
C GLU A 146 -33.74 -31.87 9.25
N GLY A 147 -34.92 -32.02 8.64
CA GLY A 147 -36.15 -32.40 9.32
C GLY A 147 -37.29 -32.66 8.34
N GLU A 148 -37.67 -33.93 8.23
CA GLU A 148 -38.94 -34.43 7.67
C GLU A 148 -39.11 -34.46 6.14
N ARG A 149 -38.58 -35.52 5.52
CA ARG A 149 -39.25 -36.18 4.38
C ARG A 149 -39.44 -37.66 4.68
N GLU A 150 -40.34 -37.95 5.60
CA GLU A 150 -40.88 -39.30 5.81
C GLU A 150 -42.19 -39.43 5.01
N ARG A 151 -42.12 -39.82 3.73
CA ARG A 151 -43.28 -40.36 2.98
C ARG A 151 -42.86 -41.31 1.86
N THR A 152 -42.88 -42.60 2.15
CA THR A 152 -43.10 -43.68 1.16
C THR A 152 -43.79 -44.85 1.90
N PRO A 153 -44.65 -45.71 1.31
CA PRO A 153 -45.54 -45.64 0.13
C PRO A 153 -47.00 -46.12 0.47
N PRO A 154 -47.89 -46.42 -0.52
CA PRO A 154 -48.09 -47.83 -0.90
C PRO A 154 -48.24 -48.09 -2.41
N PRO A 155 -48.15 -49.36 -2.88
CA PRO A 155 -48.02 -49.74 -4.28
C PRO A 155 -49.39 -49.89 -4.99
N PRO A 156 -49.47 -49.83 -6.34
CA PRO A 156 -50.66 -50.24 -7.05
C PRO A 156 -50.47 -51.64 -7.62
N TYR A 157 -51.00 -52.65 -6.94
CA TYR A 157 -51.48 -53.86 -7.59
C TYR A 157 -52.87 -54.19 -7.07
N SER A 158 -53.84 -54.24 -7.99
CA SER A 158 -55.06 -55.04 -7.85
C SER A 158 -55.43 -55.51 -9.25
N GLU A 159 -55.62 -56.82 -9.34
CA GLU A 159 -55.96 -57.60 -10.52
C GLU A 159 -57.29 -57.16 -11.16
N ARG A 160 -57.35 -57.16 -12.49
CA ARG A 160 -58.46 -57.69 -13.30
C ARG A 160 -58.03 -57.89 -14.74
#